data_AF-A0A075IC89-F1
#
_entry.id   AF-A0A075IC89-F1
#
_cell.length_a   1.000
_cell.length_b   1.000
_cell.length_c   1.000
_cell.angle_alpha   90.00
_cell.angle_beta   90.00
_cell.angle_gamma   90.00
#
_symmetry.space_group_name_H-M   'P 1'
#
loop_
_entity.id
_entity.type
_entity.pdbx_description
1 polymer ?
#
loop_
_entity_poly.entity_id
_entity_poly.type
_entity_poly.pdbx_seq_one_letter_code
_entity_poly.pdbx_strand_id
1 'polypeptide(L)'
;MSNNSFQAFYEELKVLVEKFEKKQTQIKMESNLDFDSVKIFGEKMDSVTRAKIGVEDAAELAYTTAEHHPYWGVLYNCIEITKTILEKWHDEITPEQLDEMKWNLKEIQNAISNIENKIEK
;
A
#
# COMPACT_ATOMS: atom_id res chain seq x y z
N MET A 1 30.84 18.23 6.14
CA MET A 1 29.41 18.29 5.72
C MET A 1 29.11 16.91 5.16
N SER A 2 28.29 16.11 5.85
CA SER A 2 28.12 14.68 5.57
C SER A 2 27.54 14.47 4.18
N ASN A 3 28.31 13.81 3.31
CA ASN A 3 27.78 13.24 2.06
C ASN A 3 26.60 12.31 2.40
N ASN A 4 25.46 12.53 1.75
CA ASN A 4 24.19 11.81 1.90
C ASN A 4 24.36 10.29 2.07
N SER A 5 23.93 9.77 3.22
CA SER A 5 24.04 8.36 3.59
C SER A 5 23.17 7.43 2.74
N PHE A 6 21.98 7.88 2.32
CA PHE A 6 21.07 7.06 1.51
C PHE A 6 21.39 7.12 0.00
N GLN A 7 21.75 8.30 -0.52
CA GLN A 7 22.18 8.42 -1.93
C GLN A 7 23.40 7.54 -2.21
N ALA A 8 24.40 7.57 -1.32
CA ALA A 8 25.59 6.73 -1.47
C ALA A 8 25.21 5.23 -1.47
N PHE A 9 24.34 4.81 -0.55
CA PHE A 9 23.78 3.46 -0.53
C PHE A 9 23.06 3.10 -1.83
N TYR A 10 22.22 4.00 -2.36
CA TYR A 10 21.50 3.78 -3.61
C TYR A 10 22.44 3.59 -4.81
N GLU A 11 23.49 4.40 -4.93
CA GLU A 11 24.47 4.25 -6.01
C GLU A 11 25.22 2.91 -5.91
N GLU A 12 25.63 2.50 -4.71
CA GLU A 12 26.24 1.18 -4.48
C GLU A 12 25.28 0.02 -4.81
N LEU A 13 24.02 0.14 -4.38
CA LEU A 13 22.96 -0.82 -4.66
C LEU A 13 22.68 -0.94 -6.17
N LYS A 14 22.69 0.18 -6.89
CA LYS A 14 22.49 0.20 -8.35
C LYS A 14 23.59 -0.57 -9.07
N VAL A 15 24.86 -0.36 -8.70
CA VAL A 15 26.00 -1.14 -9.23
C VAL A 15 25.82 -2.64 -8.95
N LEU A 16 25.31 -3.00 -7.76
CA LEU A 16 25.02 -4.38 -7.42
C LEU A 16 23.92 -4.96 -8.32
N VAL A 17 22.80 -4.27 -8.49
CA VAL A 17 21.68 -4.72 -9.34
C VAL A 17 22.13 -4.93 -10.80
N GLU A 18 22.86 -3.97 -11.37
CA GLU A 18 23.39 -4.06 -12.76
C GLU A 18 24.32 -5.28 -12.95
N LYS A 19 25.05 -5.68 -11.91
CA LYS A 19 25.91 -6.88 -11.94
C LYS A 19 25.10 -8.17 -12.04
N PHE A 20 23.89 -8.22 -11.48
CA PHE A 20 23.00 -9.38 -11.52
C PHE A 20 22.09 -9.40 -12.74
N GLU A 21 21.68 -8.25 -13.28
CA GLU A 21 20.96 -8.18 -14.56
C GLU A 21 21.78 -8.79 -15.71
N LYS A 22 23.09 -8.53 -15.73
CA LYS A 22 24.03 -9.13 -16.70
C LYS A 22 24.14 -10.66 -16.61
N LYS A 23 23.61 -11.27 -15.55
CA LYS A 23 23.61 -12.73 -15.30
C LYS A 23 22.26 -13.40 -15.56
N GLN A 24 21.40 -12.77 -16.38
CA GLN A 24 20.05 -13.26 -16.74
C GLN A 24 19.03 -13.28 -15.59
N THR A 25 19.23 -12.51 -14.52
CA THR A 25 18.19 -12.29 -13.51
C THR A 25 17.44 -11.00 -13.82
N GLN A 26 16.16 -11.07 -14.15
CA GLN A 26 15.35 -9.87 -14.38
C GLN A 26 14.99 -9.23 -13.02
N ILE A 27 15.62 -8.10 -12.74
CA ILE A 27 15.40 -7.31 -11.53
C ILE A 27 14.80 -5.98 -11.98
N LYS A 28 13.72 -5.55 -11.34
CA LYS A 28 13.18 -4.21 -11.50
C LYS A 28 13.46 -3.42 -10.24
N MET A 29 14.11 -2.28 -10.38
CA MET A 29 14.35 -1.36 -9.27
C MET A 29 13.58 -0.05 -9.49
N GLU A 30 12.87 0.40 -8.47
CA GLU A 30 12.20 1.70 -8.41
C GLU A 30 12.74 2.47 -7.20
N SER A 31 12.98 3.76 -7.33
CA SER A 31 13.52 4.59 -6.24
C SER A 31 12.79 5.92 -6.14
N ASN A 32 12.56 6.36 -4.92
CA ASN A 32 12.13 7.72 -4.60
C ASN A 32 13.08 8.27 -3.52
N LEU A 33 14.06 9.06 -3.98
CA LEU A 33 15.14 9.58 -3.15
C LEU A 33 14.69 10.75 -2.28
N ASP A 34 13.55 11.38 -2.59
CA ASP A 34 12.96 12.41 -1.71
C ASP A 34 12.41 11.80 -0.41
N PHE A 35 12.12 10.50 -0.41
CA PHE A 35 11.63 9.74 0.74
C PHE A 35 12.59 8.63 1.19
N ASP A 36 13.85 8.65 0.74
CA ASP A 36 14.84 7.60 1.03
C ASP A 36 14.27 6.18 0.84
N SER A 37 13.59 5.96 -0.29
CA SER A 37 12.91 4.69 -0.58
C SER A 37 13.46 4.04 -1.85
N VAL A 38 13.73 2.74 -1.76
CA VAL A 38 14.06 1.89 -2.89
C VAL A 38 13.23 0.61 -2.80
N LYS A 39 12.59 0.24 -3.92
CA LYS A 39 11.84 -1.01 -4.07
C LYS A 39 12.53 -1.88 -5.11
N ILE A 40 12.80 -3.14 -4.76
CA ILE A 40 13.45 -4.11 -5.64
C ILE A 40 12.46 -5.26 -5.86
N PHE A 41 12.20 -5.58 -7.12
CA PHE A 41 11.26 -6.61 -7.53
C PHE A 41 11.97 -7.64 -8.40
N GLY A 42 11.77 -8.91 -8.09
CA GLY A 42 12.21 -10.01 -8.95
C GLY A 42 11.15 -10.41 -9.98
N GLU A 43 11.48 -11.38 -10.81
CA GLU A 43 10.69 -11.83 -11.98
C GLU A 43 9.26 -12.27 -11.64
N LYS A 44 9.05 -12.78 -10.42
CA LYS A 44 7.73 -13.25 -9.95
C LYS A 44 6.77 -12.12 -9.58
N MET A 45 7.24 -10.86 -9.57
CA MET A 45 6.40 -9.74 -9.17
C MET A 45 5.44 -9.37 -10.31
N ASP A 46 4.16 -9.65 -10.12
CA ASP A 46 3.08 -9.14 -10.97
C ASP A 46 2.38 -7.93 -10.34
N SER A 47 1.48 -7.30 -11.10
CA SER A 47 0.74 -6.10 -10.67
C SER A 47 -0.19 -6.36 -9.48
N VAL A 48 -0.76 -7.56 -9.36
CA VAL A 48 -1.70 -7.93 -8.29
C VAL A 48 -0.94 -8.13 -6.99
N THR A 49 0.16 -8.89 -7.03
CA THR A 49 1.06 -9.05 -5.87
C THR A 49 1.61 -7.70 -5.42
N ARG A 50 1.99 -6.83 -6.37
CA ARG A 50 2.47 -5.49 -6.04
C ARG A 50 1.39 -4.62 -5.37
N ALA A 51 0.14 -4.71 -5.84
CA ALA A 51 -0.97 -4.03 -5.20
C ALA A 51 -1.23 -4.56 -3.78
N LYS A 52 -1.19 -5.88 -3.56
CA LYS A 52 -1.33 -6.49 -2.23
C LYS A 52 -0.30 -5.93 -1.25
N ILE A 53 0.98 -5.90 -1.66
CA ILE A 53 2.05 -5.36 -0.82
C ILE A 53 1.81 -3.87 -0.49
N GLY A 54 1.45 -3.06 -1.49
CA GLY A 54 1.20 -1.63 -1.26
C GLY A 54 -0.02 -1.36 -0.37
N VAL A 55 -1.02 -2.23 -0.38
CA VAL A 55 -2.19 -2.13 0.50
C VAL A 55 -1.83 -2.45 1.95
N GLU A 56 -0.89 -3.36 2.21
CA GLU A 56 -0.42 -3.65 3.57
C GLU A 56 0.28 -2.43 4.21
N ASP A 57 1.06 -1.66 3.45
CA ASP A 57 1.66 -0.40 3.95
C ASP A 57 0.57 0.61 4.39
N ALA A 58 -0.53 0.69 3.63
CA ALA A 58 -1.67 1.54 3.99
C ALA A 58 -2.47 0.97 5.17
N ALA A 59 -2.58 -0.36 5.25
CA ALA A 59 -3.23 -1.08 6.34
C ALA A 59 -2.52 -0.85 7.67
N GLU A 60 -1.18 -0.88 7.68
CA GLU A 60 -0.39 -0.55 8.87
C GLU A 60 -0.72 0.86 9.39
N LEU A 61 -0.80 1.86 8.50
CA LEU A 61 -1.24 3.20 8.89
C LEU A 61 -2.64 3.18 9.49
N ALA A 62 -3.60 2.49 8.86
CA ALA A 62 -4.96 2.41 9.35
C ALA A 62 -5.06 1.73 10.72
N TYR A 63 -4.33 0.63 10.94
CA TYR A 63 -4.38 -0.13 12.18
C TYR A 63 -3.65 0.55 13.35
N THR A 64 -2.65 1.39 13.05
CA THR A 64 -1.89 2.12 14.08
C THR A 64 -2.44 3.52 14.34
N THR A 65 -3.25 4.07 13.44
CA THR A 65 -3.94 5.34 13.64
C THR A 65 -5.05 5.17 14.67
N ALA A 66 -5.18 6.14 15.58
CA ALA A 66 -6.27 6.14 16.56
C ALA A 66 -7.64 6.20 15.86
N GLU A 67 -8.59 5.36 16.28
CA GLU A 67 -9.93 5.27 15.68
C GLU A 67 -10.70 6.61 15.67
N HIS A 68 -10.35 7.52 16.57
CA HIS A 68 -10.94 8.87 16.65
C HIS A 68 -10.38 9.86 15.62
N HIS A 69 -9.33 9.49 14.88
CA HIS A 69 -8.78 10.34 13.83
C HIS A 69 -9.85 10.58 12.75
N PRO A 70 -10.07 11.84 12.30
CA PRO A 70 -11.23 12.20 11.48
C PRO A 70 -11.34 11.44 10.16
N TYR A 71 -10.20 10.98 9.61
CA TYR A 71 -10.16 10.26 8.34
C TYR A 71 -10.00 8.73 8.49
N TRP A 72 -9.86 8.24 9.73
CA TRP A 72 -9.58 6.83 9.99
C TRP A 72 -10.70 5.92 9.46
N GLY A 73 -11.95 6.25 9.77
CA GLY A 73 -13.09 5.42 9.36
C GLY A 73 -13.22 5.27 7.84
N VAL A 74 -12.85 6.29 7.07
CA VAL A 74 -12.83 6.19 5.60
C VAL A 74 -11.64 5.32 5.15
N LEU A 75 -10.45 5.60 5.65
CA LEU A 75 -9.22 4.91 5.26
C LEU A 75 -9.29 3.40 5.57
N TYR A 76 -9.63 3.06 6.82
CA TYR A 76 -9.72 1.68 7.30
C TYR A 76 -10.69 0.85 6.46
N ASN A 77 -11.92 1.32 6.30
CA ASN A 77 -12.94 0.57 5.58
C ASN A 77 -12.63 0.43 4.07
N CYS A 78 -12.00 1.42 3.44
CA CYS A 78 -11.51 1.30 2.08
C CYS A 78 -10.41 0.23 1.96
N ILE A 79 -9.51 0.14 2.94
CA ILE A 79 -8.44 -0.86 2.96
C ILE A 79 -9.01 -2.26 3.12
N GLU A 80 -9.95 -2.48 4.06
CA GLU A 80 -10.56 -3.79 4.27
C GLU A 80 -11.25 -4.32 3.00
N ILE A 81 -12.04 -3.47 2.32
CA ILE A 81 -12.63 -3.81 1.02
C ILE A 81 -11.55 -4.16 -0.01
N THR A 82 -10.49 -3.34 -0.09
CA THR A 82 -9.42 -3.53 -1.07
C THR A 82 -8.64 -4.83 -0.81
N LYS A 83 -8.36 -5.16 0.46
CA LYS A 83 -7.70 -6.42 0.85
C LYS A 83 -8.52 -7.61 0.39
N THR A 84 -9.82 -7.63 0.69
CA THR A 84 -10.73 -8.71 0.25
C THR A 84 -10.74 -8.88 -1.27
N ILE A 85 -10.85 -7.78 -2.03
CA ILE A 85 -10.82 -7.82 -3.50
C ILE A 85 -9.50 -8.38 -4.03
N LEU A 86 -8.37 -7.92 -3.49
CA LEU A 86 -7.06 -8.37 -3.96
C LEU A 86 -6.80 -9.83 -3.57
N GLU A 87 -7.16 -10.25 -2.36
CA GLU A 87 -7.08 -11.65 -1.93
C GLU A 87 -7.84 -12.56 -2.88
N LYS A 88 -9.06 -12.18 -3.27
CA LYS A 88 -9.94 -12.91 -4.18
C LYS A 88 -9.74 -12.56 -5.65
N TRP A 89 -8.65 -11.93 -6.04
CA TRP A 89 -8.47 -11.44 -7.41
C TRP A 89 -8.60 -12.53 -8.50
N HIS A 90 -8.24 -13.78 -8.18
CA HIS A 90 -8.35 -14.94 -9.08
C HIS A 90 -9.39 -15.97 -8.59
N ASP A 91 -10.18 -15.62 -7.58
CA ASP A 91 -11.17 -16.49 -6.94
C ASP A 91 -12.55 -15.78 -6.90
N GLU A 92 -13.56 -16.48 -6.41
CA GLU A 92 -14.89 -15.89 -6.18
C GLU A 92 -14.99 -15.25 -4.79
N ILE A 93 -15.69 -14.11 -4.72
CA ILE A 93 -16.10 -13.48 -3.46
C ILE A 93 -17.26 -14.28 -2.87
N THR A 94 -17.16 -14.66 -1.60
CA THR A 94 -18.25 -15.37 -0.92
C THR A 94 -19.38 -14.42 -0.51
N PRO A 95 -20.61 -14.93 -0.25
CA PRO A 95 -21.70 -14.12 0.26
C PRO A 95 -21.34 -13.36 1.54
N GLU A 96 -20.60 -13.99 2.46
CA GLU A 96 -20.14 -13.39 3.72
C GLU A 96 -19.20 -12.21 3.46
N GLN A 97 -18.21 -12.40 2.58
CA GLN A 97 -17.28 -11.33 2.18
C GLN A 97 -18.00 -10.17 1.49
N LEU A 98 -19.01 -10.47 0.67
CA LEU A 98 -19.83 -9.44 0.04
C LEU A 98 -20.65 -8.65 1.08
N ASP A 99 -21.17 -9.32 2.11
CA ASP A 99 -21.92 -8.66 3.18
C ASP A 99 -21.01 -7.82 4.09
N GLU A 100 -19.79 -8.27 4.38
CA GLU A 100 -18.76 -7.47 5.03
C GLU A 100 -18.44 -6.21 4.22
N MET A 101 -18.20 -6.34 2.91
CA MET A 101 -17.95 -5.19 2.03
C MET A 101 -19.12 -4.17 2.06
N LYS A 102 -20.37 -4.64 2.06
CA LYS A 102 -21.54 -3.74 2.20
C LYS A 102 -21.55 -3.04 3.55
N TRP A 103 -21.18 -3.73 4.61
CA TRP A 103 -21.05 -3.12 5.94
C TRP A 103 -19.95 -2.05 5.94
N ASN A 104 -18.77 -2.34 5.40
CA ASN A 104 -17.69 -1.36 5.27
C ASN A 104 -18.13 -0.12 4.47
N LEU A 105 -18.89 -0.30 3.37
CA LEU A 105 -19.42 0.82 2.59
C LEU A 105 -20.36 1.72 3.41
N LYS A 106 -21.19 1.14 4.27
CA LYS A 106 -22.05 1.90 5.19
C LYS A 106 -21.21 2.71 6.19
N GLU A 107 -20.15 2.11 6.73
CA GLU A 107 -19.25 2.79 7.65
C GLU A 107 -18.46 3.93 6.98
N ILE A 108 -18.06 3.76 5.72
CA ILE A 108 -17.48 4.85 4.91
C ILE A 108 -18.46 6.01 4.80
N GLN A 109 -19.73 5.72 4.48
CA GLN A 109 -20.75 6.77 4.35
C GLN A 109 -20.95 7.52 5.67
N ASN A 110 -21.04 6.81 6.80
CA ASN A 110 -21.15 7.40 8.13
C ASN A 110 -19.92 8.29 8.46
N ALA A 111 -18.71 7.81 8.15
CA ALA A 111 -17.47 8.54 8.37
C ALA A 111 -17.41 9.83 7.54
N ILE A 112 -17.84 9.79 6.27
CA ILE A 112 -17.94 10.97 5.40
C ILE A 112 -18.93 11.99 5.98
N SER A 113 -20.13 11.57 6.38
CA SER A 113 -21.10 12.49 6.99
C SER A 113 -20.57 13.15 8.27
N ASN A 114 -19.77 12.42 9.06
CA ASN A 114 -19.11 13.00 10.24
C ASN A 114 -18.05 14.06 9.87
N ILE A 115 -17.35 13.88 8.75
CA ILE A 115 -16.40 14.87 8.22
C ILE A 115 -17.16 16.10 7.71
N GLU A 116 -18.22 15.92 6.93
CA GLU A 116 -19.08 16.99 6.42
C GLU A 116 -19.62 17.86 7.56
N ASN A 117 -20.19 17.24 8.59
CA ASN A 117 -20.70 17.91 9.79
C ASN A 117 -19.63 18.69 10.58
N LYS A 118 -18.34 18.36 10.41
CA LYS A 118 -17.22 19.12 11.01
C LYS A 118 -16.80 20.31 10.15
N ILE A 119 -17.00 20.24 8.84
CA ILE A 119 -16.68 21.31 7.89
C ILE A 119 -17.76 22.41 7.94
N GLU A 120 -19.02 22.04 8.14
CA GLU A 120 -20.14 22.97 8.22
C GLU A 120 -20.25 23.73 9.56
N LYS A 121 -19.40 23.41 10.54
CA LYS A 121 -19.29 24.08 11.85
C LYS A 121 -18.22 25.15 11.85
#